data_AF-A0A951V1C2-F1
#
_entry.id   AF-A0A951V1C2-F1
#
_cell.length_a   1.000
_cell.length_b   1.000
_cell.length_c   1.000
_cell.angle_alpha   90.00
_cell.angle_beta   90.00
_cell.angle_gamma   90.00
#
_symmetry.space_group_name_H-M   'P 1'
#
loop_
_entity.id
_entity.type
_entity.pdbx_description
1 polymer ?
#
loop_
_entity_poly.entity_id
_entity_poly.type
_entity_poly.pdbx_seq_one_letter_code
_entity_poly.pdbx_strand_id
1 'polypeptide(L)'
;MSVSRSKKEWIETTYRTFCEKRTERCPEFRTMSNLTIDPLYTPEDMDGIYADKIGYPGEYPFTRGVYPTMYRGRLWTMRQYAGFGDAKQSNARYKYLLEHGQTGLSVAFDLPTQIGYDSDNPICDGEVGKVGVAIDSLEDMEVLFDGIPLDKVSTSMTINAPASVLLAMYIVVAEKQGVPASELTGTIQNDILKEYIARGTFIFPPKESMRLVTDTFAYCSRHVPKWNMISISGYHIREAGSTAAQEIGFTLADGIAYTEAALQAGMDVDAFAGRLSFFFNAHNNLFEEVAKFRAARRLWARIMKERFGAKKDNSLMLRFHTQTGGSTLTAQQPDNNIVRVT
;
A
#
# COMPACT_ATOMS: atom_id res chain seq x y z
N MET A 1 50.10 -7.21 7.92
CA MET A 1 48.91 -8.08 8.06
C MET A 1 48.76 -8.84 6.77
N SER A 2 48.56 -10.17 6.83
CA SER A 2 48.17 -10.93 5.64
C SER A 2 46.78 -10.47 5.20
N VAL A 3 46.56 -10.41 3.89
CA VAL A 3 45.24 -10.09 3.32
C VAL A 3 44.37 -11.33 3.43
N SER A 4 43.24 -11.23 4.13
CA SER A 4 42.27 -12.32 4.27
C SER A 4 41.71 -12.74 2.91
N ARG A 5 41.53 -14.05 2.69
CA ARG A 5 41.04 -14.65 1.43
C ARG A 5 39.57 -15.10 1.48
N SER A 6 38.93 -15.00 2.65
CA SER A 6 37.50 -15.30 2.85
C SER A 6 36.89 -14.41 3.92
N LYS A 7 35.55 -14.29 3.94
CA LYS A 7 34.83 -13.61 5.02
C LYS A 7 35.17 -14.22 6.39
N LYS A 8 35.23 -15.56 6.47
CA LYS A 8 35.57 -16.27 7.72
C LYS A 8 36.96 -15.90 8.24
N GLU A 9 37.98 -15.92 7.39
CA GLU A 9 39.35 -15.56 7.77
C GLU A 9 39.41 -14.10 8.25
N TRP A 10 38.71 -13.19 7.58
CA TRP A 10 38.65 -11.79 7.99
C TRP A 10 38.01 -11.61 9.37
N ILE A 11 36.90 -12.31 9.65
CA ILE A 11 36.21 -12.31 10.94
C ILE A 11 37.16 -12.77 12.06
N GLU A 12 37.84 -13.90 11.85
CA GLU A 12 38.68 -14.54 12.87
C GLU A 12 40.00 -13.81 13.12
N THR A 13 40.50 -13.03 12.13
CA THR A 13 41.78 -12.33 12.21
C THR A 13 41.58 -10.82 12.38
N THR A 14 41.44 -10.09 11.29
CA THR A 14 41.42 -8.62 11.23
C THR A 14 40.32 -8.05 12.11
N TYR A 15 39.09 -8.56 11.98
CA TYR A 15 37.94 -8.04 12.70
C TYR A 15 38.02 -8.31 14.21
N ARG A 16 38.23 -9.58 14.60
CA ARG A 16 38.36 -9.98 16.02
C ARG A 16 39.48 -9.23 16.72
N THR A 17 40.67 -9.17 16.11
CA THR A 17 41.84 -8.47 16.68
C THR A 17 41.57 -6.98 16.88
N PHE A 18 40.77 -6.36 16.01
CA PHE A 18 40.39 -4.96 16.18
C PHE A 18 39.34 -4.79 17.28
N CYS A 19 38.35 -5.68 17.34
CA CYS A 19 37.30 -5.67 18.37
C CYS A 19 37.87 -5.87 19.79
N GLU A 20 38.95 -6.63 19.95
CA GLU A 20 39.67 -6.76 21.23
C GLU A 20 40.27 -5.42 21.71
N LYS A 21 40.66 -4.53 20.78
CA LYS A 21 41.21 -3.21 21.10
C LYS A 21 40.12 -2.15 21.25
N ARG A 22 39.06 -2.27 20.47
CA ARG A 22 37.92 -1.34 20.42
C ARG A 22 36.65 -2.14 20.21
N THR A 23 35.97 -2.42 21.32
CA THR A 23 34.68 -3.11 21.30
C THR A 23 33.66 -2.31 20.52
N GLU A 24 32.75 -3.05 19.88
CA GLU A 24 31.62 -2.44 19.19
C GLU A 24 30.67 -1.74 20.17
N ARG A 25 29.88 -0.80 19.63
CA ARG A 25 28.92 -0.01 20.43
C ARG A 25 27.79 -0.86 21.02
N CYS A 26 27.48 -1.98 20.38
CA CYS A 26 26.46 -2.93 20.80
C CYS A 26 27.05 -4.34 20.71
N PRO A 27 26.71 -5.27 21.62
CA PRO A 27 27.11 -6.67 21.50
C PRO A 27 26.57 -7.34 20.24
N GLU A 28 25.44 -6.85 19.73
CA GLU A 28 24.81 -7.32 18.51
C GLU A 28 24.06 -6.17 17.84
N PHE A 29 24.14 -6.08 16.51
CA PHE A 29 23.34 -5.17 15.72
C PHE A 29 22.14 -5.91 15.15
N ARG A 30 20.94 -5.35 15.34
CA ARG A 30 19.69 -5.96 14.88
C ARG A 30 18.83 -4.96 14.13
N THR A 31 18.05 -5.45 13.18
CA THR A 31 16.98 -4.66 12.55
C THR A 31 15.78 -4.50 13.51
N MET A 32 14.78 -3.70 13.14
CA MET A 32 13.58 -3.55 13.97
C MET A 32 12.71 -4.82 13.99
N SER A 33 12.85 -5.69 12.98
CA SER A 33 12.27 -7.04 12.99
C SER A 33 13.12 -8.07 13.71
N ASN A 34 14.09 -7.63 14.53
CA ASN A 34 14.93 -8.49 15.35
C ASN A 34 15.84 -9.44 14.54
N LEU A 35 16.19 -9.08 13.30
CA LEU A 35 17.14 -9.82 12.47
C LEU A 35 18.56 -9.36 12.77
N THR A 36 19.46 -10.29 13.04
CA THR A 36 20.89 -10.01 13.27
C THR A 36 21.52 -9.46 11.99
N ILE A 37 22.32 -8.41 12.13
CA ILE A 37 23.08 -7.76 11.05
C ILE A 37 24.55 -8.14 11.25
N ASP A 38 25.09 -8.89 10.29
CA ASP A 38 26.51 -9.21 10.27
C ASP A 38 27.36 -7.95 10.02
N PRO A 39 28.59 -7.88 10.54
CA PRO A 39 29.49 -6.74 10.31
C PRO A 39 29.89 -6.58 8.84
N LEU A 40 29.73 -7.63 8.01
CA LEU A 40 30.07 -7.63 6.60
C LEU A 40 29.26 -8.66 5.82
N TYR A 41 28.74 -8.27 4.65
CA TYR A 41 28.18 -9.18 3.64
C TYR A 41 29.04 -9.15 2.37
N THR A 42 29.25 -10.31 1.76
CA THR A 42 30.16 -10.57 0.64
C THR A 42 29.46 -11.44 -0.42
N PRO A 43 30.07 -11.67 -1.61
CA PRO A 43 29.53 -12.62 -2.58
C PRO A 43 29.31 -14.03 -2.01
N GLU A 44 30.12 -14.47 -1.03
CA GLU A 44 29.96 -15.76 -0.33
C GLU A 44 28.57 -15.90 0.34
N ASP A 45 27.95 -14.77 0.72
CA ASP A 45 26.61 -14.74 1.34
C ASP A 45 25.47 -14.79 0.29
N MET A 46 25.80 -14.79 -1.00
CA MET A 46 24.86 -14.67 -2.12
C MET A 46 24.92 -15.85 -3.12
N ASP A 47 25.78 -16.83 -2.88
CA ASP A 47 26.00 -17.96 -3.81
C ASP A 47 24.70 -18.73 -4.11
N GLY A 48 24.42 -18.93 -5.41
CA GLY A 48 23.26 -19.66 -5.90
C GLY A 48 21.91 -18.93 -5.81
N ILE A 49 21.87 -17.66 -5.36
CA ILE A 49 20.61 -16.93 -5.13
C ILE A 49 20.10 -16.21 -6.39
N TYR A 50 20.99 -15.85 -7.32
CA TYR A 50 20.68 -14.86 -8.36
C TYR A 50 19.56 -15.31 -9.32
N ALA A 51 19.69 -16.47 -9.95
CA ALA A 51 18.74 -16.94 -10.97
C ALA A 51 17.34 -17.19 -10.39
N ASP A 52 17.25 -17.88 -9.25
CA ASP A 52 15.97 -18.37 -8.72
C ASP A 52 15.22 -17.37 -7.83
N LYS A 53 15.95 -16.45 -7.19
CA LYS A 53 15.40 -15.56 -6.15
C LYS A 53 15.53 -14.08 -6.48
N ILE A 54 16.32 -13.68 -7.48
CA ILE A 54 16.53 -12.26 -7.83
C ILE A 54 16.01 -11.97 -9.24
N GLY A 55 16.54 -12.64 -10.27
CA GLY A 55 16.12 -12.48 -11.66
C GLY A 55 16.24 -11.04 -12.20
N TYR A 56 15.45 -10.73 -13.23
CA TYR A 56 15.40 -9.43 -13.89
C TYR A 56 14.08 -8.67 -13.58
N PRO A 57 14.06 -7.32 -13.64
CA PRO A 57 12.83 -6.56 -13.43
C PRO A 57 11.82 -6.85 -14.55
N GLY A 58 10.54 -6.95 -14.20
CA GLY A 58 9.48 -7.31 -15.16
C GLY A 58 9.33 -8.81 -15.42
N GLU A 59 10.19 -9.66 -14.85
CA GLU A 59 10.12 -11.12 -14.96
C GLU A 59 9.81 -11.76 -13.61
N TYR A 60 9.17 -12.93 -13.62
CA TYR A 60 8.96 -13.73 -12.42
C TYR A 60 10.31 -14.02 -11.71
N PRO A 61 10.42 -13.87 -10.36
CA PRO A 61 9.38 -13.57 -9.39
C PRO A 61 9.33 -12.07 -8.98
N PHE A 62 9.62 -11.16 -9.92
CA PHE A 62 9.48 -9.70 -9.81
C PHE A 62 10.25 -9.05 -8.66
N THR A 63 11.29 -9.71 -8.15
CA THR A 63 12.04 -9.25 -6.97
C THR A 63 12.69 -7.88 -7.22
N ARG A 64 13.13 -7.63 -8.46
CA ARG A 64 13.76 -6.36 -8.89
C ARG A 64 12.78 -5.29 -9.36
N GLY A 65 11.48 -5.57 -9.40
CA GLY A 65 10.45 -4.67 -9.90
C GLY A 65 9.46 -5.37 -10.83
N VAL A 66 8.23 -4.87 -10.90
CA VAL A 66 7.15 -5.45 -11.72
C VAL A 66 7.19 -5.00 -13.19
N TYR A 67 7.97 -3.97 -13.51
CA TYR A 67 8.13 -3.47 -14.89
C TYR A 67 9.61 -3.50 -15.29
N PRO A 68 9.95 -3.78 -16.56
CA PRO A 68 11.35 -3.89 -16.99
C PRO A 68 12.10 -2.54 -16.97
N THR A 69 11.40 -1.44 -17.26
CA THR A 69 12.02 -0.10 -17.31
C THR A 69 11.90 0.68 -16.00
N MET A 70 11.00 0.27 -15.10
CA MET A 70 10.67 0.96 -13.84
C MET A 70 10.69 2.49 -14.03
N TYR A 71 11.47 3.18 -13.20
CA TYR A 71 11.53 4.63 -13.12
C TYR A 71 12.38 5.28 -14.21
N ARG A 72 13.07 4.50 -15.07
CA ARG A 72 13.66 5.03 -16.31
C ARG A 72 12.59 5.29 -17.37
N GLY A 73 11.48 4.54 -17.32
CA GLY A 73 10.33 4.75 -18.21
C GLY A 73 9.33 5.74 -17.64
N ARG A 74 8.88 5.51 -16.40
CA ARG A 74 7.92 6.38 -15.72
C ARG A 74 8.21 6.42 -14.22
N LEU A 75 8.30 7.62 -13.65
CA LEU A 75 8.39 7.80 -12.21
C LEU A 75 7.18 7.20 -11.49
N TRP A 76 7.31 6.92 -10.20
CA TRP A 76 6.16 6.57 -9.38
C TRP A 76 5.14 7.74 -9.38
N THR A 77 3.87 7.41 -9.20
CA THR A 77 2.85 8.44 -9.03
C THR A 77 3.08 9.16 -7.70
N MET A 78 3.42 10.44 -7.77
CA MET A 78 3.43 11.32 -6.59
C MET A 78 1.97 11.63 -6.23
N ARG A 79 1.52 11.09 -5.12
CA ARG A 79 0.12 11.13 -4.69
C ARG A 79 0.06 11.51 -3.21
N GLN A 80 -0.20 12.78 -2.92
CA GLN A 80 -0.38 13.25 -1.55
C GLN A 80 -1.79 12.89 -1.06
N TYR A 81 -1.83 12.38 0.16
CA TYR A 81 -3.07 12.15 0.90
C TYR A 81 -3.64 13.50 1.35
N ALA A 82 -4.85 13.83 0.89
CA ALA A 82 -5.48 15.12 1.15
C ALA A 82 -7.00 14.99 1.32
N GLY A 83 -7.55 15.85 2.15
CA GLY A 83 -8.97 15.93 2.47
C GLY A 83 -9.10 16.50 3.86
N PHE A 84 -9.90 17.55 4.00
CA PHE A 84 -10.29 18.15 5.27
C PHE A 84 -11.49 19.07 5.05
N GLY A 85 -12.28 19.26 6.09
CA GLY A 85 -13.44 20.13 6.07
C GLY A 85 -14.51 19.65 5.10
N ASP A 86 -15.13 20.60 4.39
CA ASP A 86 -16.19 20.31 3.42
C ASP A 86 -15.64 19.94 2.02
N ALA A 87 -16.55 19.46 1.16
CA ALA A 87 -16.23 19.06 -0.21
C ALA A 87 -15.62 20.20 -1.04
N LYS A 88 -16.04 21.46 -0.80
CA LYS A 88 -15.56 22.63 -1.55
C LYS A 88 -14.12 23.00 -1.17
N GLN A 89 -13.78 22.94 0.11
CA GLN A 89 -12.43 23.14 0.63
C GLN A 89 -11.49 22.06 0.11
N SER A 90 -11.92 20.81 0.14
CA SER A 90 -11.16 19.68 -0.39
C SER A 90 -10.98 19.76 -1.91
N ASN A 91 -12.01 20.16 -2.68
CA ASN A 91 -11.89 20.40 -4.12
C ASN A 91 -10.84 21.48 -4.45
N ALA A 92 -10.88 22.61 -3.74
CA ALA A 92 -9.90 23.68 -3.90
C ALA A 92 -8.47 23.19 -3.63
N ARG A 93 -8.30 22.34 -2.60
CA ARG A 93 -7.02 21.70 -2.30
C ARG A 93 -6.57 20.75 -3.42
N TYR A 94 -7.48 19.98 -4.01
CA TYR A 94 -7.17 19.08 -5.12
C TYR A 94 -6.70 19.84 -6.36
N LYS A 95 -7.41 20.91 -6.74
CA LYS A 95 -7.00 21.79 -7.85
C LYS A 95 -5.61 22.39 -7.61
N TYR A 96 -5.37 22.91 -6.40
CA TYR A 96 -4.05 23.39 -5.99
C TYR A 96 -2.95 22.32 -6.17
N LEU A 97 -3.19 21.09 -5.69
CA LEU A 97 -2.20 20.01 -5.78
C LEU A 97 -1.90 19.62 -7.24
N LEU A 98 -2.94 19.52 -8.08
CA LEU A 98 -2.80 19.22 -9.51
C LEU A 98 -2.01 20.32 -10.25
N GLU A 99 -2.28 21.59 -9.96
CA GLU A 99 -1.54 22.73 -10.51
C GLU A 99 -0.05 22.71 -10.11
N HIS A 100 0.29 22.12 -8.96
CA HIS A 100 1.66 22.00 -8.45
C HIS A 100 2.33 20.65 -8.78
N GLY A 101 1.84 19.95 -9.82
CA GLY A 101 2.52 18.78 -10.39
C GLY A 101 2.14 17.44 -9.78
N GLN A 102 1.13 17.39 -8.91
CA GLN A 102 0.57 16.11 -8.47
C GLN A 102 -0.10 15.39 -9.65
N THR A 103 0.18 14.10 -9.81
CA THR A 103 -0.25 13.32 -11.00
C THR A 103 -1.43 12.38 -10.72
N GLY A 104 -2.02 12.46 -9.52
CA GLY A 104 -3.22 11.74 -9.12
C GLY A 104 -3.67 12.16 -7.73
N LEU A 105 -4.96 12.07 -7.43
CA LEU A 105 -5.56 12.53 -6.17
C LEU A 105 -5.67 11.41 -5.13
N SER A 106 -5.53 11.70 -3.85
CA SER A 106 -5.91 10.74 -2.81
C SER A 106 -6.84 11.39 -1.82
N VAL A 107 -8.06 10.88 -1.75
CA VAL A 107 -9.15 11.39 -0.93
C VAL A 107 -9.07 10.77 0.46
N ALA A 108 -8.97 11.64 1.46
CA ALA A 108 -9.18 11.31 2.87
C ALA A 108 -10.61 11.68 3.26
N PHE A 109 -11.37 10.73 3.80
CA PHE A 109 -12.72 10.96 4.31
C PHE A 109 -12.69 11.20 5.82
N ASP A 110 -13.65 11.93 6.36
CA ASP A 110 -13.74 12.10 7.81
C ASP A 110 -14.13 10.79 8.53
N LEU A 111 -14.17 10.81 9.86
CA LEU A 111 -14.54 9.60 10.60
C LEU A 111 -16.00 9.20 10.35
N PRO A 112 -17.02 10.09 10.43
CA PRO A 112 -18.42 9.79 10.10
C PRO A 112 -18.61 9.01 8.80
N THR A 113 -18.09 9.54 7.67
CA THR A 113 -18.17 8.89 6.37
C THR A 113 -17.48 7.53 6.39
N GLN A 114 -16.36 7.35 7.10
CA GLN A 114 -15.65 6.08 7.17
C GLN A 114 -16.41 4.98 7.92
N ILE A 115 -17.22 5.34 8.90
CA ILE A 115 -18.07 4.41 9.68
C ILE A 115 -19.53 4.42 9.23
N GLY A 116 -19.84 5.07 8.10
CA GLY A 116 -21.14 4.98 7.43
C GLY A 116 -22.27 5.74 8.13
N TYR A 117 -21.95 6.85 8.78
CA TYR A 117 -22.94 7.78 9.34
C TYR A 117 -22.99 9.06 8.53
N ASP A 118 -24.20 9.61 8.41
CA ASP A 118 -24.41 10.97 7.93
C ASP A 118 -23.96 11.99 8.98
N SER A 119 -23.53 13.17 8.53
CA SER A 119 -23.00 14.24 9.39
C SER A 119 -23.93 14.73 10.51
N ASP A 120 -25.25 14.53 10.38
CA ASP A 120 -26.24 14.96 11.38
C ASP A 120 -26.50 13.89 12.47
N ASN A 121 -25.88 12.72 12.38
CA ASN A 121 -26.00 11.70 13.40
C ASN A 121 -25.37 12.19 14.73
N PRO A 122 -26.06 12.08 15.88
CA PRO A 122 -25.52 12.56 17.16
C PRO A 122 -24.16 11.97 17.56
N ILE A 123 -23.81 10.77 17.07
CA ILE A 123 -22.50 10.15 17.36
C ILE A 123 -21.33 10.86 16.63
N CYS A 124 -21.64 11.66 15.61
CA CYS A 124 -20.67 12.33 14.74
C CYS A 124 -20.29 13.73 15.24
N ASP A 125 -20.91 14.21 16.32
CA ASP A 125 -20.63 15.53 16.89
C ASP A 125 -19.13 15.72 17.16
N GLY A 126 -18.55 16.79 16.61
CA GLY A 126 -17.13 17.11 16.74
C GLY A 126 -16.16 16.32 15.83
N GLU A 127 -16.65 15.42 14.98
CA GLU A 127 -15.81 14.61 14.07
C GLU A 127 -16.04 14.90 12.57
N VAL A 128 -17.14 15.56 12.21
CA VAL A 128 -17.47 15.96 10.83
C VAL A 128 -16.37 16.85 10.25
N GLY A 129 -15.80 16.46 9.10
CA GLY A 129 -14.78 17.22 8.37
C GLY A 129 -13.41 17.36 9.06
N LYS A 130 -13.19 16.71 10.22
CA LYS A 130 -12.01 16.96 11.07
C LYS A 130 -10.73 16.30 10.56
N VAL A 131 -10.83 15.05 10.13
CA VAL A 131 -9.69 14.22 9.70
C VAL A 131 -9.73 13.87 8.20
N GLY A 132 -10.69 14.43 7.48
CA GLY A 132 -10.93 14.20 6.08
C GLY A 132 -12.15 14.99 5.60
N VAL A 133 -12.55 14.79 4.35
CA VAL A 133 -13.75 15.40 3.79
C VAL A 133 -15.01 14.67 4.25
N ALA A 134 -16.04 15.41 4.63
CA ALA A 134 -17.38 14.87 4.90
C ALA A 134 -18.12 14.59 3.57
N ILE A 135 -18.65 13.38 3.41
CA ILE A 135 -19.47 12.97 2.25
C ILE A 135 -20.68 12.19 2.78
N ASP A 136 -21.85 12.80 2.68
CA ASP A 136 -23.13 12.21 3.09
C ASP A 136 -23.95 11.77 1.85
N SER A 137 -23.78 12.51 0.74
CA SER A 137 -24.60 12.38 -0.45
C SER A 137 -23.78 12.40 -1.75
N LEU A 138 -24.48 12.12 -2.86
CA LEU A 138 -23.92 12.30 -4.19
C LEU A 138 -23.56 13.78 -4.46
N GLU A 139 -24.33 14.74 -3.92
CA GLU A 139 -24.09 16.17 -4.12
C GLU A 139 -22.72 16.58 -3.56
N ASP A 140 -22.32 16.03 -2.41
CA ASP A 140 -21.00 16.29 -1.83
C ASP A 140 -19.89 15.74 -2.72
N MET A 141 -20.09 14.55 -3.30
CA MET A 141 -19.14 13.96 -4.24
C MET A 141 -19.03 14.77 -5.54
N GLU A 142 -20.14 15.35 -6.02
CA GLU A 142 -20.17 16.25 -7.17
C GLU A 142 -19.37 17.53 -6.89
N VAL A 143 -19.58 18.16 -5.73
CA VAL A 143 -18.81 19.33 -5.30
C VAL A 143 -17.33 18.97 -5.14
N LEU A 144 -17.01 17.81 -4.58
CA LEU A 144 -15.64 17.36 -4.35
C LEU A 144 -14.84 17.26 -5.66
N PHE A 145 -15.48 16.82 -6.74
CA PHE A 145 -14.84 16.60 -8.05
C PHE A 145 -15.22 17.63 -9.12
N ASP A 146 -15.90 18.71 -8.76
CA ASP A 146 -16.24 19.78 -9.68
C ASP A 146 -14.99 20.35 -10.39
N GLY A 147 -15.04 20.41 -11.72
CA GLY A 147 -13.93 20.87 -12.57
C GLY A 147 -12.69 19.97 -12.59
N ILE A 148 -12.75 18.74 -12.05
CA ILE A 148 -11.64 17.76 -12.10
C ILE A 148 -11.97 16.69 -13.16
N PRO A 149 -11.16 16.55 -14.23
CA PRO A 149 -11.45 15.59 -15.31
C PRO A 149 -11.12 14.15 -14.90
N LEU A 150 -12.14 13.35 -14.56
CA LEU A 150 -11.98 12.00 -14.02
C LEU A 150 -11.44 10.94 -15.01
N ASP A 151 -11.42 11.26 -16.32
CA ASP A 151 -10.78 10.47 -17.37
C ASP A 151 -9.25 10.66 -17.44
N LYS A 152 -8.74 11.77 -16.88
CA LYS A 152 -7.32 12.15 -16.94
C LYS A 152 -6.61 12.03 -15.60
N VAL A 153 -7.36 12.15 -14.50
CA VAL A 153 -6.81 12.14 -13.15
C VAL A 153 -7.12 10.80 -12.50
N SER A 154 -6.07 10.06 -12.13
CA SER A 154 -6.25 8.86 -11.34
C SER A 154 -6.61 9.23 -9.89
N THR A 155 -7.66 8.65 -9.32
CA THR A 155 -8.12 8.94 -7.95
C THR A 155 -7.98 7.73 -7.03
N SER A 156 -7.41 7.93 -5.85
CA SER A 156 -7.38 6.95 -4.77
C SER A 156 -8.35 7.38 -3.68
N MET A 157 -9.20 6.50 -3.20
CA MET A 157 -10.14 6.75 -2.11
C MET A 157 -9.78 5.83 -0.93
N THR A 158 -9.30 6.43 0.16
CA THR A 158 -8.97 5.68 1.39
C THR A 158 -10.23 5.48 2.20
N ILE A 159 -11.05 4.54 1.74
CA ILE A 159 -12.33 4.18 2.30
C ILE A 159 -12.46 2.65 2.33
N ASN A 160 -13.10 2.10 3.36
CA ASN A 160 -13.12 0.67 3.63
C ASN A 160 -14.54 0.13 3.79
N ALA A 161 -15.13 0.22 4.98
CA ALA A 161 -16.44 -0.38 5.23
C ALA A 161 -17.56 0.09 4.26
N PRO A 162 -17.67 1.40 3.91
CA PRO A 162 -18.62 1.86 2.89
C PRO A 162 -17.99 2.01 1.49
N ALA A 163 -16.85 1.37 1.20
CA ALA A 163 -16.10 1.60 -0.03
C ALA A 163 -16.90 1.39 -1.32
N SER A 164 -17.82 0.41 -1.33
CA SER A 164 -18.69 0.15 -2.48
C SER A 164 -19.66 1.31 -2.75
N VAL A 165 -20.17 1.96 -1.70
CA VAL A 165 -21.08 3.11 -1.80
C VAL A 165 -20.34 4.32 -2.35
N LEU A 166 -19.18 4.64 -1.79
CA LEU A 166 -18.38 5.78 -2.25
C LEU A 166 -17.84 5.56 -3.68
N LEU A 167 -17.51 4.32 -4.05
CA LEU A 167 -17.19 3.99 -5.44
C LEU A 167 -18.39 4.19 -6.38
N ALA A 168 -19.59 3.79 -5.97
CA ALA A 168 -20.80 4.01 -6.76
C ALA A 168 -21.06 5.51 -6.97
N MET A 169 -20.94 6.33 -5.93
CA MET A 169 -21.05 7.79 -6.05
C MET A 169 -20.00 8.35 -7.02
N TYR A 170 -18.74 7.92 -6.91
CA TYR A 170 -17.67 8.34 -7.81
C TYR A 170 -17.95 8.00 -9.28
N ILE A 171 -18.50 6.81 -9.55
CA ILE A 171 -18.90 6.39 -10.90
C ILE A 171 -20.03 7.28 -11.43
N VAL A 172 -21.05 7.58 -10.61
CA VAL A 172 -22.17 8.45 -11.02
C VAL A 172 -21.69 9.88 -11.30
N VAL A 173 -20.74 10.41 -10.52
CA VAL A 173 -20.13 11.70 -10.82
C VAL A 173 -19.42 11.68 -12.18
N ALA A 174 -18.68 10.62 -12.48
CA ALA A 174 -18.05 10.46 -13.79
C ALA A 174 -19.07 10.40 -14.93
N GLU A 175 -20.18 9.67 -14.75
CA GLU A 175 -21.27 9.60 -15.73
C GLU A 175 -21.90 10.99 -15.97
N LYS A 176 -22.14 11.78 -14.92
CA LYS A 176 -22.62 13.18 -15.04
C LYS A 176 -21.63 14.09 -15.76
N GLN A 177 -20.33 13.80 -15.67
CA GLN A 177 -19.27 14.49 -16.44
C GLN A 177 -19.13 13.95 -17.89
N GLY A 178 -19.90 12.94 -18.29
CA GLY A 178 -19.80 12.31 -19.61
C GLY A 178 -18.62 11.34 -19.75
N VAL A 179 -18.02 10.90 -18.65
CA VAL A 179 -16.89 9.96 -18.61
C VAL A 179 -17.43 8.54 -18.38
N PRO A 180 -17.25 7.60 -19.33
CA PRO A 180 -17.68 6.22 -19.13
C PRO A 180 -16.83 5.51 -18.07
N ALA A 181 -17.45 4.63 -17.29
CA ALA A 181 -16.78 3.87 -16.22
C ALA A 181 -15.55 3.07 -16.70
N SER A 182 -15.52 2.66 -17.98
CA SER A 182 -14.38 1.97 -18.59
C SER A 182 -13.10 2.80 -18.66
N GLU A 183 -13.20 4.13 -18.60
CA GLU A 183 -12.07 5.05 -18.65
C GLU A 183 -11.55 5.44 -17.26
N LEU A 184 -12.30 5.13 -16.20
CA LEU A 184 -11.90 5.49 -14.84
C LEU A 184 -10.66 4.73 -14.38
N THR A 185 -9.67 5.49 -13.93
CA THR A 185 -8.46 4.94 -13.32
C THR A 185 -8.38 5.36 -11.85
N GLY A 186 -8.11 4.42 -10.97
CA GLY A 186 -8.11 4.73 -9.55
C GLY A 186 -8.03 3.52 -8.65
N THR A 187 -8.21 3.76 -7.37
CA THR A 187 -8.14 2.75 -6.32
C THR A 187 -9.15 3.06 -5.24
N ILE A 188 -9.88 2.06 -4.76
CA ILE A 188 -10.50 2.10 -3.43
C ILE A 188 -9.68 1.23 -2.48
N GLN A 189 -9.54 1.64 -1.21
CA GLN A 189 -8.77 0.84 -0.26
C GLN A 189 -9.44 -0.51 0.00
N ASN A 190 -10.74 -0.51 0.35
CA ASN A 190 -11.62 -1.69 0.36
C ASN A 190 -11.04 -2.93 1.08
N ASP A 191 -10.16 -2.70 2.06
CA ASP A 191 -9.50 -3.75 2.82
C ASP A 191 -10.11 -3.78 4.21
N ILE A 192 -11.10 -4.64 4.41
CA ILE A 192 -11.87 -4.71 5.66
C ILE A 192 -11.18 -5.57 6.73
N LEU A 193 -10.33 -6.55 6.35
CA LEU A 193 -9.60 -7.40 7.29
C LEU A 193 -8.66 -6.58 8.18
N LYS A 194 -7.87 -5.69 7.59
CA LYS A 194 -7.00 -4.79 8.37
C LYS A 194 -7.75 -3.78 9.24
N GLU A 195 -9.05 -3.53 8.99
CA GLU A 195 -9.87 -2.73 9.92
C GLU A 195 -10.02 -3.44 11.26
N TYR A 196 -10.27 -4.76 11.26
CA TYR A 196 -10.38 -5.53 12.49
C TYR A 196 -9.02 -5.71 13.19
N ILE A 197 -7.93 -5.74 12.42
CA ILE A 197 -6.59 -5.99 12.95
C ILE A 197 -5.97 -4.73 13.56
N ALA A 198 -6.10 -3.58 12.89
CA ALA A 198 -5.25 -2.41 13.21
C ALA A 198 -5.95 -1.05 13.19
N ARG A 199 -7.00 -0.84 12.36
CA ARG A 199 -7.50 0.52 12.06
C ARG A 199 -8.84 0.87 12.71
N GLY A 200 -9.74 -0.09 12.88
CA GLY A 200 -10.95 0.04 13.70
C GLY A 200 -12.17 0.69 13.04
N THR A 201 -12.19 0.98 11.73
CA THR A 201 -13.37 1.58 11.07
C THR A 201 -14.18 0.54 10.28
N PHE A 202 -14.65 -0.50 10.97
CA PHE A 202 -15.57 -1.51 10.41
C PHE A 202 -17.02 -1.22 10.82
N ILE A 203 -17.98 -1.68 10.01
CA ILE A 203 -19.43 -1.48 10.26
C ILE A 203 -20.12 -2.82 10.53
N PHE A 204 -19.94 -3.79 9.64
CA PHE A 204 -20.59 -5.10 9.70
C PHE A 204 -19.66 -6.14 10.34
N PRO A 205 -20.14 -7.35 10.67
CA PRO A 205 -19.26 -8.45 11.03
C PRO A 205 -18.36 -8.89 9.85
N PRO A 206 -17.30 -9.68 10.11
CA PRO A 206 -16.30 -10.02 9.10
C PRO A 206 -16.86 -10.74 7.86
N LYS A 207 -17.85 -11.63 8.03
CA LYS A 207 -18.37 -12.45 6.92
C LYS A 207 -19.13 -11.61 5.90
N GLU A 208 -20.03 -10.75 6.37
CA GLU A 208 -20.84 -9.86 5.55
C GLU A 208 -19.97 -8.79 4.90
N SER A 209 -18.98 -8.30 5.64
CA SER A 209 -17.94 -7.39 5.14
C SER A 209 -17.15 -7.99 3.98
N MET A 210 -16.67 -9.23 4.11
CA MET A 210 -15.94 -9.93 3.04
C MET A 210 -16.78 -10.11 1.78
N ARG A 211 -18.09 -10.36 1.93
CA ARG A 211 -19.03 -10.46 0.80
C ARG A 211 -19.07 -9.16 -0.01
N LEU A 212 -19.13 -8.00 0.66
CA LEU A 212 -19.14 -6.69 0.00
C LEU A 212 -17.85 -6.43 -0.79
N VAL A 213 -16.71 -6.87 -0.26
CA VAL A 213 -15.43 -6.80 -0.98
C VAL A 213 -15.49 -7.64 -2.26
N THR A 214 -15.96 -8.88 -2.20
CA THR A 214 -16.07 -9.75 -3.39
C THR A 214 -17.12 -9.26 -4.40
N ASP A 215 -18.24 -8.68 -3.95
CA ASP A 215 -19.23 -8.05 -4.83
C ASP A 215 -18.60 -6.89 -5.61
N THR A 216 -17.78 -6.09 -4.92
CA THR A 216 -17.03 -4.98 -5.53
C THR A 216 -16.03 -5.48 -6.57
N PHE A 217 -15.36 -6.61 -6.33
CA PHE A 217 -14.47 -7.22 -7.31
C PHE A 217 -15.24 -7.65 -8.56
N ALA A 218 -16.34 -8.38 -8.37
CA ALA A 218 -17.19 -8.86 -9.46
C ALA A 218 -17.74 -7.70 -10.31
N TYR A 219 -18.15 -6.60 -9.67
CA TYR A 219 -18.63 -5.40 -10.36
C TYR A 219 -17.50 -4.72 -11.15
N CYS A 220 -16.36 -4.43 -10.51
CA CYS A 220 -15.23 -3.74 -11.14
C CYS A 220 -14.67 -4.53 -12.34
N SER A 221 -14.53 -5.85 -12.22
CA SER A 221 -14.06 -6.71 -13.31
C SER A 221 -14.92 -6.64 -14.58
N ARG A 222 -16.22 -6.33 -14.46
CA ARG A 222 -17.14 -6.21 -15.60
C ARG A 222 -17.34 -4.78 -16.10
N HIS A 223 -17.42 -3.81 -15.19
CA HIS A 223 -17.90 -2.47 -15.52
C HIS A 223 -16.84 -1.37 -15.39
N VAL A 224 -15.82 -1.58 -14.55
CA VAL A 224 -14.77 -0.58 -14.27
C VAL A 224 -13.37 -1.22 -14.44
N PRO A 225 -13.07 -1.79 -15.62
CA PRO A 225 -11.95 -2.72 -15.81
C PRO A 225 -10.57 -2.11 -15.57
N LYS A 226 -10.43 -0.78 -15.47
CA LYS A 226 -9.18 -0.07 -15.17
C LYS A 226 -8.99 0.26 -13.68
N TRP A 227 -9.99 0.01 -12.84
CA TRP A 227 -9.98 0.30 -11.41
C TRP A 227 -9.20 -0.74 -10.61
N ASN A 228 -8.42 -0.28 -9.61
CA ASN A 228 -7.85 -1.16 -8.60
C ASN A 228 -8.89 -1.33 -7.48
N MET A 229 -9.57 -2.46 -7.46
CA MET A 229 -10.71 -2.74 -6.59
C MET A 229 -10.38 -2.96 -5.11
N ILE A 230 -9.09 -3.05 -4.76
CA ILE A 230 -8.61 -3.14 -3.39
C ILE A 230 -7.16 -2.67 -3.30
N SER A 231 -6.80 -2.15 -2.13
CA SER A 231 -5.42 -1.91 -1.71
C SER A 231 -5.15 -2.66 -0.41
N ILE A 232 -4.61 -3.88 -0.53
CA ILE A 232 -4.34 -4.79 0.60
C ILE A 232 -3.19 -4.20 1.44
N SER A 233 -3.48 -3.81 2.68
CA SER A 233 -2.77 -2.75 3.39
C SER A 233 -2.01 -3.22 4.61
N GLY A 234 -0.68 -3.22 4.52
CA GLY A 234 0.24 -3.36 5.64
C GLY A 234 0.54 -2.05 6.38
N TYR A 235 0.34 -0.89 5.74
CA TYR A 235 0.66 0.41 6.34
C TYR A 235 0.10 0.59 7.75
N HIS A 236 -1.20 0.35 7.92
CA HIS A 236 -1.89 0.52 9.20
C HIS A 236 -1.42 -0.50 10.26
N ILE A 237 -1.13 -1.74 9.83
CA ILE A 237 -0.61 -2.78 10.70
C ILE A 237 0.79 -2.40 11.19
N ARG A 238 1.61 -1.76 10.35
CA ARG A 238 2.93 -1.22 10.74
C ARG A 238 2.80 -0.05 11.70
N GLU A 239 1.91 0.91 11.41
CA GLU A 239 1.64 2.05 12.28
C GLU A 239 1.05 1.62 13.65
N ALA A 240 0.35 0.49 13.72
CA ALA A 240 -0.13 -0.13 14.95
C ALA A 240 0.98 -0.85 15.75
N GLY A 241 2.23 -0.85 15.28
CA GLY A 241 3.40 -1.34 16.01
C GLY A 241 3.96 -2.68 15.53
N SER A 242 3.55 -3.20 14.38
CA SER A 242 4.12 -4.45 13.86
C SER A 242 5.55 -4.27 13.32
N THR A 243 6.33 -5.36 13.33
CA THR A 243 7.64 -5.45 12.65
C THR A 243 7.48 -5.51 11.12
N ALA A 244 8.56 -5.31 10.35
CA ALA A 244 8.48 -5.37 8.88
C ALA A 244 8.12 -6.78 8.38
N ALA A 245 8.59 -7.81 9.10
CA ALA A 245 8.22 -9.20 8.84
C ALA A 245 6.73 -9.47 9.13
N GLN A 246 6.20 -8.96 10.25
CA GLN A 246 4.78 -9.06 10.58
C GLN A 246 3.89 -8.30 9.59
N GLU A 247 4.29 -7.08 9.18
CA GLU A 247 3.59 -6.30 8.17
C GLU A 247 3.39 -7.12 6.89
N ILE A 248 4.47 -7.70 6.32
CA ILE A 248 4.33 -8.56 5.14
C ILE A 248 3.46 -9.79 5.46
N GLY A 249 3.76 -10.48 6.57
CA GLY A 249 3.10 -11.74 6.91
C GLY A 249 1.58 -11.60 6.99
N PHE A 250 1.11 -10.59 7.72
CA PHE A 250 -0.32 -10.31 7.86
C PHE A 250 -0.93 -9.79 6.56
N THR A 251 -0.27 -8.86 5.86
CA THR A 251 -0.80 -8.31 4.59
C THR A 251 -0.95 -9.38 3.51
N LEU A 252 0.02 -10.30 3.38
CA LEU A 252 -0.07 -11.39 2.41
C LEU A 252 -1.11 -12.44 2.83
N ALA A 253 -1.30 -12.66 4.14
CA ALA A 253 -2.38 -13.50 4.64
C ALA A 253 -3.76 -12.93 4.31
N ASP A 254 -3.96 -11.60 4.46
CA ASP A 254 -5.17 -10.92 4.03
C ASP A 254 -5.38 -11.06 2.51
N GLY A 255 -4.32 -10.86 1.72
CA GLY A 255 -4.37 -11.06 0.26
C GLY A 255 -4.73 -12.48 -0.16
N ILE A 256 -4.25 -13.49 0.57
CA ILE A 256 -4.67 -14.90 0.41
C ILE A 256 -6.16 -15.04 0.71
N ALA A 257 -6.64 -14.50 1.84
CA ALA A 257 -8.04 -14.60 2.26
C ALA A 257 -9.00 -13.93 1.25
N TYR A 258 -8.65 -12.77 0.70
CA TYR A 258 -9.43 -12.13 -0.36
C TYR A 258 -9.44 -12.94 -1.65
N THR A 259 -8.31 -13.54 -2.02
CA THR A 259 -8.22 -14.39 -3.22
C THR A 259 -9.09 -15.63 -3.05
N GLU A 260 -9.04 -16.28 -1.89
CA GLU A 260 -9.89 -17.44 -1.57
C GLU A 260 -11.38 -17.08 -1.56
N ALA A 261 -11.75 -15.94 -0.98
CA ALA A 261 -13.14 -15.48 -0.96
C ALA A 261 -13.67 -15.19 -2.38
N ALA A 262 -12.87 -14.57 -3.25
CA ALA A 262 -13.24 -14.30 -4.63
C ALA A 262 -13.39 -15.61 -5.45
N LEU A 263 -12.51 -16.59 -5.24
CA LEU A 263 -12.65 -17.92 -5.84
C LEU A 263 -13.92 -18.65 -5.37
N GLN A 264 -14.23 -18.59 -4.07
CA GLN A 264 -15.46 -19.15 -3.50
C GLN A 264 -16.72 -18.46 -4.06
N ALA A 265 -16.63 -17.18 -4.40
CA ALA A 265 -17.67 -16.44 -5.11
C ALA A 265 -17.77 -16.78 -6.62
N GLY A 266 -16.97 -17.72 -7.12
CA GLY A 266 -17.01 -18.20 -8.49
C GLY A 266 -16.22 -17.36 -9.50
N MET A 267 -15.35 -16.46 -9.03
CA MET A 267 -14.50 -15.65 -9.91
C MET A 267 -13.27 -16.45 -10.37
N ASP A 268 -12.87 -16.28 -11.62
CA ASP A 268 -11.57 -16.79 -12.11
C ASP A 268 -10.42 -15.93 -11.58
N VAL A 269 -9.34 -16.55 -11.08
CA VAL A 269 -8.20 -15.82 -10.47
C VAL A 269 -7.60 -14.79 -11.41
N ASP A 270 -7.47 -15.14 -12.70
CA ASP A 270 -6.88 -14.29 -13.72
C ASP A 270 -7.85 -13.21 -14.26
N ALA A 271 -9.10 -13.21 -13.79
CA ALA A 271 -10.08 -12.15 -14.07
C ALA A 271 -9.97 -10.96 -13.09
N PHE A 272 -9.37 -11.17 -11.91
CA PHE A 272 -9.32 -10.14 -10.87
C PHE A 272 -7.91 -9.88 -10.31
N ALA A 273 -7.04 -10.88 -10.22
CA ALA A 273 -5.72 -10.73 -9.59
C ALA A 273 -4.87 -9.57 -10.18
N GLY A 274 -5.00 -9.32 -11.48
CA GLY A 274 -4.39 -8.20 -12.19
C GLY A 274 -4.78 -6.80 -11.72
N ARG A 275 -5.82 -6.68 -10.91
CA ARG A 275 -6.33 -5.42 -10.32
C ARG A 275 -6.17 -5.35 -8.81
N LEU A 276 -5.61 -6.37 -8.20
CA LEU A 276 -5.16 -6.29 -6.81
C LEU A 276 -3.96 -5.34 -6.73
N SER A 277 -4.00 -4.49 -5.71
CA SER A 277 -2.91 -3.59 -5.32
C SER A 277 -2.66 -3.70 -3.83
N PHE A 278 -1.53 -3.20 -3.38
CA PHE A 278 -1.10 -3.27 -1.99
C PHE A 278 -0.72 -1.88 -1.46
N PHE A 279 -0.62 -1.74 -0.13
CA PHE A 279 -0.20 -0.51 0.50
C PHE A 279 0.71 -0.79 1.70
N PHE A 280 1.94 -0.32 1.65
CA PHE A 280 2.96 -0.58 2.68
C PHE A 280 3.56 0.70 3.27
N ASN A 281 4.02 0.59 4.50
CA ASN A 281 4.78 1.63 5.18
C ASN A 281 6.21 1.72 4.64
N ALA A 282 6.83 2.90 4.64
CA ALA A 282 8.27 3.07 4.52
C ALA A 282 8.79 3.65 5.84
N HIS A 283 9.39 2.78 6.66
CA HIS A 283 9.86 3.11 8.01
C HIS A 283 11.35 3.49 8.03
N ASN A 284 11.87 3.84 9.21
CA ASN A 284 13.22 4.40 9.39
C ASN A 284 14.40 3.50 8.99
N ASN A 285 14.24 2.17 8.92
CA ASN A 285 15.35 1.27 8.57
C ASN A 285 15.42 1.08 7.05
N LEU A 286 16.17 1.94 6.36
CA LEU A 286 16.25 1.98 4.91
C LEU A 286 16.47 0.59 4.26
N PHE A 287 17.46 -0.17 4.71
CA PHE A 287 17.79 -1.46 4.10
C PHE A 287 16.75 -2.54 4.39
N GLU A 288 16.19 -2.55 5.62
CA GLU A 288 15.12 -3.48 5.98
C GLU A 288 13.86 -3.21 5.14
N GLU A 289 13.48 -1.95 4.94
CA GLU A 289 12.30 -1.58 4.13
C GLU A 289 12.51 -1.90 2.64
N VAL A 290 13.71 -1.65 2.09
CA VAL A 290 14.05 -2.07 0.73
C VAL A 290 13.99 -3.60 0.60
N ALA A 291 14.50 -4.35 1.57
CA ALA A 291 14.41 -5.81 1.59
C ALA A 291 12.96 -6.28 1.69
N LYS A 292 12.14 -5.63 2.53
CA LYS A 292 10.71 -5.88 2.71
C LYS A 292 9.96 -5.82 1.39
N PHE A 293 10.05 -4.71 0.66
CA PHE A 293 9.33 -4.56 -0.62
C PHE A 293 9.74 -5.59 -1.67
N ARG A 294 11.02 -5.96 -1.72
CA ARG A 294 11.53 -6.99 -2.64
C ARG A 294 11.06 -8.39 -2.24
N ALA A 295 11.06 -8.70 -0.94
CA ALA A 295 10.56 -9.95 -0.40
C ALA A 295 9.06 -10.10 -0.65
N ALA A 296 8.26 -9.06 -0.39
CA ALA A 296 6.82 -9.05 -0.62
C ALA A 296 6.47 -9.41 -2.07
N ARG A 297 7.12 -8.77 -3.05
CA ARG A 297 6.92 -9.09 -4.49
C ARG A 297 7.19 -10.56 -4.80
N ARG A 298 8.31 -11.08 -4.33
CA ARG A 298 8.71 -12.46 -4.56
C ARG A 298 7.74 -13.46 -3.94
N LEU A 299 7.34 -13.21 -2.70
CA LEU A 299 6.42 -14.06 -1.96
C LEU A 299 5.04 -14.06 -2.64
N TRP A 300 4.51 -12.90 -2.98
CA TRP A 300 3.22 -12.80 -3.67
C TRP A 300 3.21 -13.49 -5.03
N ALA A 301 4.25 -13.30 -5.85
CA ALA A 301 4.35 -13.96 -7.14
C ALA A 301 4.32 -15.50 -7.00
N ARG A 302 5.02 -16.03 -6.01
CA ARG A 302 5.01 -17.47 -5.68
C ARG A 302 3.64 -17.92 -5.17
N ILE A 303 3.02 -17.18 -4.25
CA ILE A 303 1.68 -17.49 -3.73
C ILE A 303 0.67 -17.58 -4.88
N MET A 304 0.62 -16.58 -5.75
CA MET A 304 -0.33 -16.55 -6.87
C MET A 304 -0.10 -17.68 -7.87
N LYS A 305 1.17 -18.00 -8.17
CA LYS A 305 1.52 -19.05 -9.13
C LYS A 305 1.33 -20.46 -8.56
N GLU A 306 1.86 -20.71 -7.36
CA GLU A 306 1.98 -22.06 -6.78
C GLU A 306 0.73 -22.45 -6.00
N ARG A 307 0.10 -21.53 -5.25
CA ARG A 307 -1.11 -21.81 -4.46
C ARG A 307 -2.39 -21.65 -5.28
N PHE A 308 -2.47 -20.59 -6.07
CA PHE A 308 -3.70 -20.24 -6.79
C PHE A 308 -3.68 -20.56 -8.30
N GLY A 309 -2.55 -21.05 -8.82
CA GLY A 309 -2.45 -21.50 -10.21
C GLY A 309 -2.65 -20.38 -11.24
N ALA A 310 -2.44 -19.12 -10.87
CA ALA A 310 -2.60 -17.99 -11.78
C ALA A 310 -1.62 -18.09 -12.97
N LYS A 311 -2.12 -17.82 -14.18
CA LYS A 311 -1.38 -18.04 -15.43
C LYS A 311 -0.91 -16.75 -16.07
N LYS A 312 -1.60 -15.62 -15.82
CA LYS A 312 -1.22 -14.33 -16.40
C LYS A 312 -0.13 -13.67 -15.56
N ASP A 313 0.91 -13.15 -16.22
CA ASP A 313 1.98 -12.43 -15.53
C ASP A 313 1.46 -11.27 -14.67
N ASN A 314 0.42 -10.56 -15.13
CA ASN A 314 -0.13 -9.44 -14.37
C ASN A 314 -0.77 -9.85 -13.03
N SER A 315 -1.23 -11.10 -12.92
CA SER A 315 -1.84 -11.69 -11.73
C SER A 315 -0.79 -12.03 -10.68
N LEU A 316 0.46 -12.21 -11.10
CA LEU A 316 1.60 -12.52 -10.24
C LEU A 316 2.27 -11.26 -9.70
N MET A 317 1.97 -10.09 -10.27
CA MET A 317 2.60 -8.83 -9.90
C MET A 317 2.00 -8.25 -8.62
N LEU A 318 2.86 -7.94 -7.66
CA LEU A 318 2.51 -7.11 -6.51
C LEU A 318 2.83 -5.63 -6.83
N ARG A 319 1.79 -4.87 -7.20
CA ARG A 319 1.82 -3.42 -7.37
C ARG A 319 1.43 -2.77 -6.04
N PHE A 320 2.16 -1.77 -5.58
CA PHE A 320 1.85 -1.13 -4.30
C PHE A 320 1.99 0.38 -4.30
N HIS A 321 1.19 1.03 -3.46
CA HIS A 321 1.43 2.36 -2.94
C HIS A 321 2.28 2.27 -1.66
N THR A 322 3.05 3.32 -1.37
CA THR A 322 3.79 3.41 -0.12
C THR A 322 3.67 4.81 0.47
N GLN A 323 3.63 4.86 1.79
CA GLN A 323 3.62 6.09 2.58
C GLN A 323 4.67 5.96 3.68
N THR A 324 5.41 7.05 3.91
CA THR A 324 6.39 7.12 5.00
C THR A 324 5.71 7.01 6.35
N GLY A 325 6.35 6.34 7.32
CA GLY A 325 5.73 6.09 8.63
C GLY A 325 5.37 7.37 9.37
N GLY A 326 4.09 7.57 9.66
CA GLY A 326 3.62 8.70 10.46
C GLY A 326 4.08 8.60 11.92
N SER A 327 4.10 7.38 12.44
CA SER A 327 4.59 7.01 13.77
C SER A 327 6.06 7.36 14.03
N THR A 328 6.84 7.64 13.00
CA THR A 328 8.26 8.03 13.14
C THR A 328 8.45 9.55 13.26
N LEU A 329 7.41 10.32 12.99
CA LEU A 329 7.44 11.78 13.00
C LEU A 329 7.30 12.31 14.43
N THR A 330 8.03 13.38 14.75
CA THR A 330 8.01 13.97 16.09
C THR A 330 7.31 15.33 16.09
N ALA A 331 6.51 15.58 17.14
CA ALA A 331 5.93 16.89 17.39
C ALA A 331 6.99 17.91 17.83
N GLN A 332 8.01 17.44 18.56
CA GLN A 332 9.17 18.24 18.94
C GLN A 332 10.15 18.32 17.78
N GLN A 333 10.70 19.51 17.55
CA GLN A 333 11.61 19.81 16.44
C GLN A 333 11.09 19.28 15.09
N PRO A 334 9.90 19.75 14.65
CA PRO A 334 9.20 19.17 13.51
C PRO A 334 9.98 19.28 12.19
N ASP A 335 10.90 20.23 12.07
CA ASP A 335 11.76 20.36 10.88
C ASP A 335 12.65 19.12 10.66
N ASN A 336 12.98 18.37 11.72
CA ASN A 336 13.68 17.08 11.59
C ASN A 336 12.86 16.04 10.82
N ASN A 337 11.54 16.19 10.73
CA ASN A 337 10.67 15.31 9.94
C ASN A 337 10.95 15.42 8.44
N ILE A 338 11.49 16.55 7.95
CA ILE A 338 11.92 16.68 6.56
C ILE A 338 13.02 15.65 6.25
N VAL A 339 13.99 15.50 7.15
CA VAL A 339 15.07 14.51 7.01
C VAL A 339 14.55 13.08 7.18
N ARG A 340 13.58 12.84 8.07
CA ARG A 340 12.99 11.50 8.25
C ARG A 340 12.20 11.01 7.03
N VAL A 341 11.56 11.92 6.31
CA VAL A 341 10.71 11.62 5.14
C VAL A 341 11.51 11.62 3.82
N THR A 342 12.78 12.06 3.84
CA THR A 342 13.71 12.01 2.69
C THR A 342 14.43 10.67 2.65
#